data_AF-A0A661VHX4-F1
#
_entry.id   AF-A0A661VHX4-F1
#
_cell.length_a   1.000
_cell.length_b   1.000
_cell.length_c   1.000
_cell.angle_alpha   90.00
_cell.angle_beta   90.00
_cell.angle_gamma   90.00
#
_symmetry.space_group_name_H-M   'P 1'
#
loop_
_entity.id
_entity.type
_entity.pdbx_description
1 polymer ?
#
loop_
_entity_poly.entity_id
_entity_poly.type
_entity_poly.pdbx_seq_one_letter_code
_entity_poly.pdbx_strand_id
1 'polypeptide(L)'
;LRDGTQKAKDLDELERRGYGRRENCRRCEFNIPRMADLACGKWGTEGKKVTFIEVCSDRGSEFLEKAIQAGYLEVEKPSKAAVEERERKDREAFEQALGWQERDRKELEERSTEEKFSYWRSQFDQCIKCYGCRDACPICYCKDCELEADRGIVAAGRIPPSIVFSMIRIIHVVDSCVDCGQCQDACPVEIPLSRLIYLLSREIGTMFKYEPGTEVTSLPPLRSVPDKEPVQV
;
A
#
# COMPACT_ATOMS: atom_id res chain seq x y z
N LEU A 1 18.09 -6.58 -24.21
CA LEU A 1 17.67 -6.30 -25.61
C LEU A 1 17.80 -7.60 -26.40
N ARG A 2 17.26 -7.69 -27.62
CA ARG A 2 17.26 -8.95 -28.40
C ARG A 2 18.66 -9.52 -28.67
N ASP A 3 19.68 -8.67 -28.59
CA ASP A 3 21.10 -8.98 -28.71
C ASP A 3 21.78 -9.39 -27.39
N GLY A 4 21.00 -9.56 -26.30
CA GLY A 4 21.51 -9.88 -24.97
C GLY A 4 22.11 -8.69 -24.20
N THR A 5 22.17 -7.50 -24.79
CA THR A 5 22.69 -6.31 -24.11
C THR A 5 21.70 -5.78 -23.07
N GLN A 6 22.21 -5.13 -22.03
CA GLN A 6 21.40 -4.48 -21.00
C GLN A 6 21.51 -2.97 -21.15
N LYS A 7 20.38 -2.27 -21.01
CA LYS A 7 20.33 -0.81 -20.98
C LYS A 7 19.73 -0.36 -19.66
N ALA A 8 20.52 0.32 -18.84
CA ALA A 8 20.03 1.02 -17.68
C ALA A 8 19.27 2.27 -18.13
N LYS A 9 18.17 2.57 -17.43
CA LYS A 9 17.36 3.77 -17.61
C LYS A 9 16.97 4.31 -16.24
N ASP A 10 16.73 5.61 -16.20
CA ASP A 10 16.16 6.26 -15.03
C ASP A 10 14.76 5.70 -14.72
N LEU A 11 14.53 5.37 -13.44
CA LEU A 11 13.26 4.76 -13.02
C LEU A 11 12.11 5.77 -13.11
N ASP A 12 12.35 7.03 -12.74
CA ASP A 12 11.31 8.07 -12.76
C ASP A 12 10.86 8.36 -14.19
N GLU A 13 11.77 8.37 -15.18
CA GLU A 13 11.43 8.47 -16.60
C GLU A 13 10.52 7.30 -17.03
N LEU A 14 10.86 6.07 -16.62
CA LEU A 14 10.06 4.89 -16.95
C LEU A 14 8.67 4.95 -16.32
N GLU A 15 8.57 5.38 -15.07
CA GLU A 15 7.30 5.47 -14.34
C GLU A 15 6.36 6.54 -14.89
N ARG A 16 6.90 7.70 -15.30
CA ARG A 16 6.12 8.71 -16.02
C ARG A 16 5.57 8.21 -17.35
N ARG A 17 6.24 7.23 -17.96
CA ARG A 17 5.81 6.59 -19.22
C ARG A 17 4.89 5.38 -19.00
N GLY A 18 4.50 5.08 -17.76
CA GLY A 18 3.63 3.96 -17.43
C GLY A 18 4.34 2.61 -17.26
N TYR A 19 5.68 2.59 -17.27
CA TYR A 19 6.48 1.38 -16.99
C TYR A 19 6.95 1.38 -15.53
N GLY A 20 7.58 0.30 -15.06
CA GLY A 20 8.20 0.27 -13.72
C GLY A 20 7.28 -0.28 -12.63
N ARG A 21 7.28 0.34 -11.45
CA ARG A 21 6.53 -0.16 -10.28
C ARG A 21 5.02 -0.04 -10.51
N ARG A 22 4.26 -0.92 -9.84
CA ARG A 22 2.79 -0.80 -9.66
C ARG A 22 2.47 0.59 -9.10
N GLU A 23 1.32 1.15 -9.47
CA GLU A 23 0.94 2.52 -9.12
C GLU A 23 1.02 2.78 -7.60
N ASN A 24 0.44 1.90 -6.79
CA ASN A 24 0.51 1.92 -5.33
C ASN A 24 1.93 1.77 -4.77
N CYS A 25 2.77 0.91 -5.38
CA CYS A 25 4.17 0.78 -4.95
C CYS A 25 4.99 2.06 -5.14
N ARG A 26 4.55 3.00 -6.01
CA ARG A 26 5.20 4.29 -6.19
C ARG A 26 4.95 5.24 -5.03
N ARG A 27 3.91 5.02 -4.23
CA ARG A 27 3.54 5.84 -3.06
C ARG A 27 4.04 5.25 -1.73
N CYS A 28 4.69 4.10 -1.74
CA CYS A 28 5.08 3.40 -0.52
C CYS A 28 6.27 4.07 0.18
N GLU A 29 6.05 4.51 1.42
CA GLU A 29 7.10 5.09 2.29
C GLU A 29 8.00 4.01 2.90
N PHE A 30 7.47 2.79 3.05
CA PHE A 30 8.14 1.66 3.69
C PHE A 30 8.83 0.74 2.67
N ASN A 31 9.95 1.21 2.11
CA ASN A 31 10.69 0.43 1.11
C ASN A 31 11.53 -0.69 1.75
N ILE A 32 11.98 -0.49 2.99
CA ILE A 32 12.53 -1.53 3.87
C ILE A 32 11.52 -1.76 5.01
N PRO A 33 10.90 -2.94 5.12
CA PRO A 33 9.85 -3.20 6.11
C PRO A 33 10.43 -3.49 7.50
N ARG A 34 11.00 -2.47 8.15
CA ARG A 34 11.63 -2.59 9.49
C ARG A 34 10.64 -2.85 10.63
N MET A 35 9.34 -2.82 10.35
CA MET A 35 8.29 -3.25 11.28
C MET A 35 8.18 -4.79 11.39
N ALA A 36 8.77 -5.54 10.46
CA ALA A 36 8.84 -7.01 10.51
C ALA A 36 10.03 -7.47 11.37
N ASP A 37 10.07 -8.75 11.75
CA ASP A 37 11.21 -9.33 12.48
C ASP A 37 12.51 -9.35 11.67
N LEU A 38 12.38 -9.55 10.35
CA LEU A 38 13.48 -9.57 9.38
C LEU A 38 13.09 -8.79 8.11
N ALA A 39 13.99 -7.92 7.63
CA ALA A 39 13.83 -7.20 6.37
C ALA A 39 14.84 -7.70 5.32
N CYS A 40 14.33 -8.44 4.34
CA CYS A 40 15.14 -9.06 3.28
C CYS A 40 15.05 -8.29 1.97
N GLY A 41 16.19 -8.03 1.31
CA GLY A 41 16.19 -7.32 0.02
C GLY A 41 17.52 -7.38 -0.73
N LYS A 42 17.57 -6.72 -1.90
CA LYS A 42 18.77 -6.69 -2.76
C LYS A 42 19.62 -5.42 -2.60
N TRP A 43 19.13 -4.41 -1.87
CA TRP A 43 19.92 -3.21 -1.62
C TRP A 43 21.04 -3.51 -0.64
N GLY A 44 22.26 -3.05 -0.95
CA GLY A 44 23.47 -3.36 -0.19
C GLY A 44 24.13 -4.69 -0.54
N THR A 45 23.80 -5.37 -1.64
CA THR A 45 24.44 -6.66 -1.99
C THR A 45 25.70 -6.53 -2.84
N GLU A 46 26.14 -5.30 -3.16
CA GLU A 46 27.35 -5.04 -3.98
C GLU A 46 27.35 -5.79 -5.33
N GLY A 47 26.16 -6.08 -5.88
CA GLY A 47 26.00 -6.85 -7.12
C GLY A 47 26.18 -8.36 -6.98
N LYS A 48 26.48 -8.86 -5.77
CA LYS A 48 26.54 -10.30 -5.47
C LYS A 48 25.15 -10.93 -5.57
N LYS A 49 25.11 -12.24 -5.88
CA LYS A 49 23.88 -13.05 -5.90
C LYS A 49 23.50 -13.52 -4.49
N VAL A 50 23.30 -12.55 -3.60
CA VAL A 50 22.92 -12.78 -2.19
C VAL A 50 21.71 -11.95 -1.83
N THR A 51 21.13 -12.21 -0.67
CA THR A 51 20.05 -11.41 -0.08
C THR A 51 20.61 -10.69 1.13
N PHE A 52 20.44 -9.37 1.18
CA PHE A 52 20.72 -8.59 2.37
C PHE A 52 19.61 -8.86 3.39
N ILE A 53 19.97 -9.38 4.56
CA ILE A 53 19.05 -9.65 5.67
C ILE A 53 19.36 -8.63 6.77
N GLU A 54 18.36 -7.85 7.15
CA GLU A 54 18.41 -6.93 8.28
C GLU A 54 17.55 -7.51 9.40
N VAL A 55 18.15 -7.64 10.59
CA VAL A 55 17.46 -8.13 11.79
C VAL A 55 16.86 -6.94 12.52
N CYS A 56 15.54 -6.95 12.70
CA CYS A 56 14.78 -5.82 13.22
C CYS A 56 14.15 -6.09 14.59
N SER A 57 14.25 -7.32 15.10
CA SER A 57 13.75 -7.70 16.43
C SER A 57 14.57 -8.85 17.05
N ASP A 58 14.42 -9.04 18.36
CA ASP A 58 15.01 -10.18 19.08
C ASP A 58 14.52 -11.53 18.54
N ARG A 59 13.22 -11.60 18.20
CA ARG A 59 12.62 -12.80 17.58
C ARG A 59 13.23 -13.09 16.22
N GLY A 60 13.50 -12.04 15.43
CA GLY A 60 14.21 -12.14 14.16
C GLY A 60 15.63 -12.66 14.34
N SER A 61 16.35 -12.17 15.36
CA SER A 61 17.71 -12.65 15.68
C SER A 61 17.70 -14.14 16.03
N GLU A 62 16.81 -14.54 16.95
CA GLU A 62 16.69 -15.94 17.38
C GLU A 62 16.35 -16.86 16.20
N PHE A 63 15.43 -16.44 15.34
CA PHE A 63 15.05 -17.21 14.14
C PHE A 63 16.24 -17.36 13.18
N LEU A 64 16.96 -16.27 12.89
CA LEU A 64 18.09 -16.28 11.98
C LEU A 64 19.24 -17.14 12.52
N GLU A 65 19.56 -17.03 13.81
CA GLU A 65 20.57 -17.85 14.48
C GLU A 65 20.26 -19.35 14.39
N LYS A 66 19.01 -19.75 14.65
CA LYS A 66 18.58 -21.15 14.51
C LYS A 66 18.71 -21.64 13.08
N ALA A 67 18.36 -20.81 12.09
CA ALA A 67 18.50 -21.17 10.68
C ALA A 67 19.97 -21.36 10.26
N ILE A 68 20.88 -20.52 10.77
CA ILE A 68 22.33 -20.66 10.57
C ILE A 68 22.85 -21.94 11.24
N GLN A 69 22.49 -22.17 12.51
CA GLN A 69 22.93 -23.36 13.26
C GLN A 69 22.45 -24.67 12.63
N ALA A 70 21.25 -24.67 12.05
CA ALA A 70 20.69 -25.81 11.33
C ALA A 70 21.30 -26.00 9.92
N GLY A 71 22.19 -25.10 9.47
CA GLY A 71 22.86 -25.18 8.17
C GLY A 71 21.97 -24.82 6.97
N TYR A 72 20.84 -24.14 7.21
CA TYR A 72 19.95 -23.70 6.12
C TYR A 72 20.44 -22.42 5.42
N LEU A 73 21.31 -21.65 6.08
CA LEU A 73 21.80 -20.37 5.58
C LEU A 73 23.32 -20.28 5.68
N GLU A 74 23.94 -19.88 4.58
CA GLU A 74 25.31 -19.38 4.57
C GLU A 74 25.25 -17.85 4.65
N VAL A 75 25.92 -17.27 5.65
CA VAL A 75 25.86 -15.84 5.93
C VAL A 75 27.26 -15.22 5.95
N GLU A 76 27.37 -14.01 5.41
CA GLU A 76 28.53 -13.14 5.55
C GLU A 76 28.08 -11.80 6.15
N LYS A 77 28.96 -11.14 6.91
CA LYS A 77 28.66 -9.79 7.41
C LYS A 77 28.77 -8.78 6.24
N PRO A 78 27.80 -7.89 6.06
CA PRO A 78 27.88 -6.87 5.02
C PRO A 78 29.03 -5.88 5.32
N SER A 79 29.61 -5.33 4.26
CA SER A 79 30.59 -4.25 4.37
C SER A 79 29.92 -2.96 4.88
N LYS A 80 30.71 -2.01 5.41
CA LYS A 80 30.17 -0.69 5.78
C LYS A 80 29.54 0.02 4.57
N ALA A 81 30.19 -0.09 3.41
CA ALA A 81 29.70 0.49 2.16
C ALA A 81 28.36 -0.13 1.72
N ALA A 82 28.17 -1.45 1.90
CA ALA A 82 26.92 -2.14 1.64
C ALA A 82 25.76 -1.61 2.50
N VAL A 83 26.01 -1.37 3.79
CA VAL A 83 25.01 -0.79 4.72
C VAL A 83 24.68 0.64 4.31
N GLU A 84 25.69 1.48 4.08
CA GLU A 84 25.50 2.88 3.66
C GLU A 84 24.74 3.01 2.33
N GLU A 85 25.02 2.11 1.37
CA GLU A 85 24.32 2.05 0.09
C GLU A 85 22.85 1.66 0.25
N ARG A 86 22.56 0.70 1.14
CA ARG A 86 21.17 0.30 1.44
C ARG A 86 20.38 1.46 2.01
N GLU A 87 20.94 2.17 2.98
CA GLU A 87 20.34 3.36 3.58
C GLU A 87 20.15 4.50 2.56
N ARG A 88 21.12 4.69 1.65
CA ARG A 88 21.00 5.68 0.57
C ARG A 88 19.83 5.37 -0.37
N LYS A 89 19.70 4.12 -0.81
CA LYS A 89 18.60 3.70 -1.70
C LYS A 89 17.23 3.81 -1.03
N ASP A 90 17.14 3.49 0.26
CA ASP A 90 15.90 3.63 1.03
C ASP A 90 15.44 5.10 1.08
N ARG A 91 16.37 6.03 1.36
CA ARG A 91 16.07 7.47 1.33
C ARG A 91 15.63 7.96 -0.04
N GLU A 92 16.33 7.57 -1.11
CA GLU A 92 15.96 7.95 -2.48
C GLU A 92 14.56 7.44 -2.86
N ALA A 93 14.24 6.18 -2.50
CA ALA A 93 12.93 5.61 -2.75
C ALA A 93 11.82 6.29 -1.93
N PHE A 94 12.12 6.68 -0.69
CA PHE A 94 11.21 7.45 0.16
C PHE A 94 10.94 8.85 -0.43
N GLU A 95 11.97 9.58 -0.86
CA GLU A 95 11.82 10.89 -1.49
C GLU A 95 10.98 10.81 -2.79
N GLN A 96 11.21 9.78 -3.61
CA GLN A 96 10.38 9.52 -4.79
C GLN A 96 8.92 9.25 -4.40
N ALA A 97 8.69 8.48 -3.34
CA ALA A 97 7.34 8.18 -2.86
C ALA A 97 6.59 9.45 -2.45
N LEU A 98 7.25 10.34 -1.70
CA LEU A 98 6.68 11.64 -1.34
C LEU A 98 6.31 12.47 -2.59
N GLY A 99 7.15 12.45 -3.62
CA GLY A 99 6.87 13.12 -4.89
C GLY A 99 5.61 12.58 -5.60
N TRP A 100 5.43 11.26 -5.62
CA TRP A 100 4.23 10.62 -6.17
C TRP A 100 2.97 10.92 -5.35
N GLN A 101 3.07 10.90 -4.02
CA GLN A 101 1.95 11.24 -3.15
C GLN A 101 1.53 12.70 -3.30
N GLU A 102 2.48 13.63 -3.39
CA GLU A 102 2.22 15.06 -3.69
C GLU A 102 1.47 15.21 -5.00
N ARG A 103 1.96 14.56 -6.06
CA ARG A 103 1.33 14.61 -7.37
C ARG A 103 -0.11 14.12 -7.30
N ASP A 104 -0.34 12.97 -6.68
CA ASP A 104 -1.67 12.36 -6.60
C ASP A 104 -2.65 13.21 -5.79
N ARG A 105 -2.15 13.87 -4.73
CA ARG A 105 -2.91 14.82 -3.92
C ARG A 105 -3.24 16.09 -4.69
N LYS A 106 -2.25 16.74 -5.30
CA LYS A 106 -2.42 17.98 -6.09
C LYS A 106 -3.41 17.82 -7.23
N GLU A 107 -3.34 16.72 -7.96
CA GLU A 107 -4.28 16.46 -9.07
C GLU A 107 -5.75 16.43 -8.61
N LEU A 108 -5.99 16.09 -7.34
CA LEU A 108 -7.32 16.20 -6.75
C LEU A 108 -7.57 17.57 -6.15
N GLU A 109 -6.64 18.15 -5.37
CA GLU A 109 -6.81 19.47 -4.74
C GLU A 109 -7.15 20.57 -5.76
N GLU A 110 -6.58 20.49 -6.96
CA GLU A 110 -6.84 21.42 -8.07
C GLU A 110 -8.26 21.32 -8.64
N ARG A 111 -9.01 20.25 -8.32
CA ARG A 111 -10.40 20.05 -8.74
C ARG A 111 -11.38 20.55 -7.69
N SER A 112 -12.48 21.14 -8.12
CA SER A 112 -13.64 21.43 -7.27
C SER A 112 -14.24 20.15 -6.67
N THR A 113 -15.03 20.29 -5.61
CA THR A 113 -15.73 19.17 -4.96
C THR A 113 -16.64 18.44 -5.96
N GLU A 114 -17.32 19.18 -6.82
CA GLU A 114 -18.21 18.68 -7.86
C GLU A 114 -17.45 17.87 -8.91
N GLU A 115 -16.27 18.35 -9.33
CA GLU A 115 -15.40 17.64 -10.28
C GLU A 115 -14.82 16.36 -9.68
N LYS A 116 -14.37 16.41 -8.40
CA LYS A 116 -13.93 15.21 -7.67
C LYS A 116 -15.03 14.17 -7.62
N PHE A 117 -16.23 14.58 -7.20
CA PHE A 117 -17.38 13.68 -7.09
C PHE A 117 -17.76 13.07 -8.45
N SER A 118 -17.82 13.90 -9.50
CA SER A 118 -18.15 13.45 -10.85
C SER A 118 -17.10 12.48 -11.40
N TYR A 119 -15.82 12.74 -11.16
CA TYR A 119 -14.74 11.84 -11.54
C TYR A 119 -14.90 10.47 -10.87
N TRP A 120 -14.99 10.42 -9.53
CA TRP A 120 -15.10 9.15 -8.81
C TRP A 120 -16.39 8.40 -9.12
N ARG A 121 -17.49 9.11 -9.31
CA ARG A 121 -18.75 8.52 -9.78
C ARG A 121 -18.58 7.84 -11.13
N SER A 122 -17.92 8.48 -12.10
CA SER A 122 -17.66 7.86 -13.41
C SER A 122 -16.73 6.64 -13.32
N GLN A 123 -15.81 6.61 -12.35
CA GLN A 123 -15.03 5.40 -12.08
C GLN A 123 -15.91 4.27 -11.53
N PHE A 124 -16.79 4.56 -10.58
CA PHE A 124 -17.66 3.54 -9.97
C PHE A 124 -18.78 3.05 -10.89
N ASP A 125 -19.24 3.86 -11.84
CA ASP A 125 -20.24 3.46 -12.84
C ASP A 125 -19.71 2.37 -13.80
N GLN A 126 -18.40 2.10 -13.81
CA GLN A 126 -17.79 0.98 -14.54
C GLN A 126 -17.81 -0.33 -13.74
N CYS A 127 -18.14 -0.29 -12.45
CA CYS A 127 -18.04 -1.44 -11.56
C CYS A 127 -19.01 -2.56 -11.99
N ILE A 128 -18.47 -3.77 -12.16
CA ILE A 128 -19.27 -4.96 -12.51
C ILE A 128 -19.72 -5.77 -11.28
N LYS A 129 -19.54 -5.24 -10.07
CA LYS A 129 -19.88 -5.90 -8.79
C LYS A 129 -19.35 -7.35 -8.70
N CYS A 130 -18.09 -7.56 -9.13
CA CYS A 130 -17.45 -8.89 -9.12
C CYS A 130 -16.85 -9.29 -7.78
N TYR A 131 -16.82 -8.39 -6.80
CA TYR A 131 -16.22 -8.59 -5.48
C TYR A 131 -14.70 -8.88 -5.45
N GLY A 132 -14.00 -8.88 -6.60
CA GLY A 132 -12.55 -9.14 -6.66
C GLY A 132 -11.72 -8.20 -5.77
N CYS A 133 -12.10 -6.92 -5.71
CA CYS A 133 -11.44 -5.98 -4.80
C CYS A 133 -11.59 -6.41 -3.33
N ARG A 134 -12.70 -7.05 -2.94
CA ARG A 134 -13.02 -7.53 -1.57
C ARG A 134 -12.18 -8.73 -1.23
N ASP A 135 -12.24 -9.72 -2.10
CA ASP A 135 -11.61 -11.02 -1.85
C ASP A 135 -10.08 -10.93 -1.88
N ALA A 136 -9.52 -9.96 -2.61
CA ALA A 136 -8.08 -9.68 -2.63
C ALA A 136 -7.57 -8.86 -1.43
N CYS A 137 -8.47 -8.30 -0.60
CA CYS A 137 -8.07 -7.36 0.44
C CYS A 137 -7.77 -8.08 1.77
N PRO A 138 -6.56 -7.97 2.32
CA PRO A 138 -6.15 -8.74 3.50
C PRO A 138 -6.89 -8.32 4.79
N ILE A 139 -7.46 -7.12 4.81
CA ILE A 139 -8.24 -6.61 5.96
C ILE A 139 -9.75 -6.88 5.81
N CYS A 140 -10.20 -7.48 4.71
CA CYS A 140 -11.58 -7.91 4.51
C CYS A 140 -11.76 -9.37 4.99
N TYR A 141 -11.95 -9.55 6.29
CA TYR A 141 -12.09 -10.88 6.93
C TYR A 141 -13.48 -11.13 7.54
N CYS A 142 -14.46 -10.25 7.27
CA CYS A 142 -15.80 -10.37 7.83
C CYS A 142 -16.46 -11.69 7.38
N LYS A 143 -17.07 -12.42 8.32
CA LYS A 143 -17.89 -13.60 8.01
C LYS A 143 -19.18 -13.21 7.27
N ASP A 144 -19.76 -12.09 7.71
CA ASP A 144 -20.97 -11.48 7.16
C ASP A 144 -20.61 -10.11 6.58
N CYS A 145 -20.91 -9.88 5.31
CA CYS A 145 -20.50 -8.66 4.60
C CYS A 145 -21.71 -7.83 4.16
N GLU A 146 -21.72 -6.54 4.50
CA GLU A 146 -22.78 -5.57 4.12
C GLU A 146 -22.92 -5.34 2.61
N LEU A 147 -21.95 -5.82 1.82
CA LEU A 147 -22.00 -5.79 0.36
C LEU A 147 -22.81 -6.95 -0.25
N GLU A 148 -23.14 -7.97 0.55
CA GLU A 148 -23.97 -9.08 0.11
C GLU A 148 -25.42 -8.64 -0.05
N ALA A 149 -26.07 -9.15 -1.10
CA ALA A 149 -27.40 -8.67 -1.47
C ALA A 149 -28.49 -9.07 -0.46
N ASP A 150 -28.26 -10.12 0.32
CA ASP A 150 -29.16 -10.61 1.37
C ASP A 150 -29.28 -9.64 2.56
N ARG A 151 -28.35 -8.68 2.68
CA ARG A 151 -28.40 -7.59 3.68
C ARG A 151 -29.40 -6.50 3.34
N GLY A 152 -29.89 -6.46 2.10
CA GLY A 152 -30.88 -5.48 1.65
C GLY A 152 -30.35 -4.07 1.37
N ILE A 153 -29.07 -3.79 1.67
CA ILE A 153 -28.45 -2.48 1.40
C ILE A 153 -28.00 -2.37 -0.06
N VAL A 154 -27.42 -3.45 -0.61
CA VAL A 154 -26.99 -3.52 -2.01
C VAL A 154 -27.97 -4.39 -2.80
N ALA A 155 -28.53 -3.85 -3.88
CA ALA A 155 -29.48 -4.59 -4.72
C ALA A 155 -28.83 -5.80 -5.44
N ALA A 156 -29.52 -6.95 -5.39
CA ALA A 156 -29.19 -8.12 -6.19
C ALA A 156 -29.31 -7.82 -7.70
N GLY A 157 -28.50 -8.47 -8.55
CA GLY A 157 -28.62 -8.42 -10.01
C GLY A 157 -28.34 -7.08 -10.72
N ARG A 158 -28.23 -5.97 -9.99
CA ARG A 158 -27.96 -4.64 -10.56
C ARG A 158 -26.48 -4.42 -10.86
N ILE A 159 -26.16 -4.08 -12.11
CA ILE A 159 -24.83 -3.72 -12.62
C ILE A 159 -24.97 -2.49 -13.56
N PRO A 160 -24.18 -1.41 -13.39
CA PRO A 160 -23.30 -1.17 -12.26
C PRO A 160 -24.07 -1.10 -10.93
N PRO A 161 -23.42 -1.42 -9.79
CA PRO A 161 -24.06 -1.28 -8.50
C PRO A 161 -24.43 0.18 -8.21
N SER A 162 -25.30 0.39 -7.22
CA SER A 162 -25.43 1.73 -6.63
C SER A 162 -24.08 2.18 -6.06
N ILE A 163 -23.80 3.49 -6.08
CA ILE A 163 -22.60 4.09 -5.47
C ILE A 163 -22.40 3.67 -4.01
N VAL A 164 -23.49 3.33 -3.32
CA VAL A 164 -23.51 2.78 -1.96
C VAL A 164 -22.59 1.57 -1.81
N PHE A 165 -22.47 0.70 -2.82
CA PHE A 165 -21.54 -0.44 -2.80
C PHE A 165 -20.10 0.01 -2.60
N SER A 166 -19.64 0.98 -3.39
CA SER A 166 -18.28 1.53 -3.29
C SER A 166 -18.10 2.30 -1.98
N MET A 167 -19.10 3.07 -1.54
CA MET A 167 -19.02 3.86 -0.30
C MET A 167 -18.91 2.97 0.95
N ILE A 168 -19.76 1.96 1.09
CA ILE A 168 -19.69 0.98 2.20
C ILE A 168 -18.30 0.37 2.23
N ARG A 169 -17.81 -0.06 1.05
CA ARG A 169 -16.52 -0.69 0.95
C ARG A 169 -15.39 0.21 1.43
N ILE A 170 -15.37 1.46 0.99
CA ILE A 170 -14.35 2.45 1.36
C ILE A 170 -14.41 2.71 2.87
N ILE A 171 -15.59 2.97 3.43
CA ILE A 171 -15.78 3.26 4.87
C ILE A 171 -15.25 2.12 5.74
N HIS A 172 -15.46 0.86 5.33
CA HIS A 172 -15.04 -0.30 6.12
C HIS A 172 -13.52 -0.56 6.12
N VAL A 173 -12.76 0.07 5.21
CA VAL A 173 -11.33 -0.21 5.05
C VAL A 173 -10.43 1.01 5.19
N VAL A 174 -10.97 2.22 5.07
CA VAL A 174 -10.19 3.46 4.93
C VAL A 174 -9.28 3.74 6.12
N ASP A 175 -9.71 3.37 7.33
CA ASP A 175 -8.96 3.59 8.57
C ASP A 175 -7.91 2.49 8.84
N SER A 176 -7.88 1.44 8.03
CA SER A 176 -7.02 0.27 8.21
C SER A 176 -6.20 -0.07 6.96
N CYS A 177 -6.40 0.67 5.87
CA CYS A 177 -5.74 0.44 4.58
C CYS A 177 -4.26 0.84 4.65
N VAL A 178 -3.38 -0.06 4.21
CA VAL A 178 -1.92 0.15 4.13
C VAL A 178 -1.43 0.40 2.69
N ASP A 179 -2.33 0.80 1.78
CA ASP A 179 -2.07 1.03 0.34
C ASP A 179 -1.34 -0.13 -0.39
N CYS A 180 -1.65 -1.39 -0.03
CA CYS A 180 -1.01 -2.56 -0.66
C CYS A 180 -1.36 -2.76 -2.16
N GLY A 181 -2.43 -2.12 -2.63
CA GLY A 181 -2.90 -2.11 -4.02
C GLY A 181 -3.64 -3.36 -4.52
N GLN A 182 -3.74 -4.42 -3.71
CA GLN A 182 -4.35 -5.70 -4.16
C GLN A 182 -5.78 -5.53 -4.68
N CYS A 183 -6.55 -4.60 -4.09
CA CYS A 183 -7.91 -4.31 -4.52
C CYS A 183 -7.99 -3.70 -5.93
N GLN A 184 -6.99 -2.90 -6.31
CA GLN A 184 -6.89 -2.27 -7.63
C GLN A 184 -6.36 -3.26 -8.67
N ASP A 185 -5.31 -4.02 -8.33
CA ASP A 185 -4.74 -5.04 -9.21
C ASP A 185 -5.76 -6.14 -9.55
N ALA A 186 -6.66 -6.47 -8.62
CA ALA A 186 -7.73 -7.44 -8.83
C ALA A 186 -8.95 -6.88 -9.60
N CYS A 187 -8.99 -5.58 -9.90
CA CYS A 187 -10.14 -4.95 -10.54
C CYS A 187 -10.11 -5.16 -12.06
N PRO A 188 -11.05 -5.93 -12.66
CA PRO A 188 -11.04 -6.21 -14.10
C PRO A 188 -11.42 -4.99 -14.97
N VAL A 189 -11.88 -3.91 -14.33
CA VAL A 189 -12.27 -2.64 -14.97
C VAL A 189 -11.41 -1.47 -14.49
N GLU A 190 -10.24 -1.77 -13.90
CA GLU A 190 -9.16 -0.80 -13.62
C GLU A 190 -9.58 0.44 -12.79
N ILE A 191 -10.56 0.28 -11.88
CA ILE A 191 -10.95 1.37 -10.97
C ILE A 191 -9.77 1.67 -10.03
N PRO A 192 -9.32 2.95 -9.90
CA PRO A 192 -8.16 3.32 -9.08
C PRO A 192 -8.52 3.37 -7.58
N LEU A 193 -8.97 2.24 -7.03
CA LEU A 193 -9.46 2.10 -5.66
C LEU A 193 -8.38 2.42 -4.64
N SER A 194 -7.14 1.94 -4.87
CA SER A 194 -6.04 2.13 -3.92
C SER A 194 -5.74 3.60 -3.71
N ARG A 195 -5.70 4.37 -4.81
CA ARG A 195 -5.47 5.82 -4.81
C ARG A 195 -6.49 6.57 -3.97
N LEU A 196 -7.79 6.34 -4.20
CA LEU A 196 -8.85 7.01 -3.44
C LEU A 196 -8.76 6.67 -1.95
N ILE A 197 -8.65 5.38 -1.62
CA ILE A 197 -8.65 4.92 -0.24
C ILE A 197 -7.41 5.45 0.48
N TYR A 198 -6.24 5.42 -0.16
CA TYR A 198 -5.00 5.97 0.40
C TYR A 198 -5.15 7.44 0.78
N LEU A 199 -5.65 8.27 -0.13
CA LEU A 199 -5.83 9.70 0.12
C LEU A 199 -6.78 9.96 1.27
N LEU A 200 -7.94 9.28 1.30
CA LEU A 200 -8.87 9.39 2.43
C LEU A 200 -8.24 8.88 3.74
N SER A 201 -7.43 7.82 3.68
CA SER A 201 -6.72 7.29 4.83
C SER A 201 -5.72 8.29 5.40
N ARG A 202 -5.02 9.05 4.54
CA ARG A 202 -4.10 10.12 4.96
C ARG A 202 -4.82 11.28 5.66
N GLU A 203 -6.02 11.64 5.19
CA GLU A 203 -6.85 12.64 5.86
C GLU A 203 -7.28 12.16 7.26
N ILE A 204 -7.79 10.93 7.36
CA ILE A 204 -8.16 10.30 8.64
C ILE A 204 -6.93 10.22 9.56
N GLY A 205 -5.79 9.76 9.07
CA GLY A 205 -4.57 9.66 9.85
C GLY A 205 -4.09 11.01 10.38
N THR A 206 -4.25 12.08 9.61
CA THR A 206 -3.89 13.43 10.03
C THR A 206 -4.80 13.94 11.16
N MET A 207 -6.11 13.69 11.05
CA MET A 207 -7.11 14.09 12.04
C MET A 207 -6.97 13.31 13.36
N PHE A 208 -6.73 12.00 13.28
CA PHE A 208 -6.70 11.12 14.45
C PHE A 208 -5.28 10.81 14.96
N LYS A 209 -4.23 11.36 14.32
CA LYS A 209 -2.82 11.04 14.58
C LYS A 209 -2.58 9.53 14.57
N TYR A 210 -3.13 8.89 13.55
CA TYR A 210 -3.14 7.44 13.40
C TYR A 210 -2.47 7.04 12.08
N GLU A 211 -1.65 6.00 12.13
CA GLU A 211 -1.04 5.41 10.95
C GLU A 211 -1.41 3.92 10.87
N PRO A 212 -2.08 3.47 9.79
CA PRO A 212 -2.47 2.07 9.67
C PRO A 212 -1.26 1.13 9.65
N GLY A 213 -1.30 0.09 10.48
CA GLY A 213 -0.34 -1.02 10.41
C GLY A 213 1.04 -0.76 11.04
N THR A 214 1.24 0.36 11.74
CA THR A 214 2.50 0.67 12.43
C THR A 214 2.52 0.20 13.89
N GLU A 215 1.42 0.37 14.62
CA GLU A 215 1.33 0.05 16.04
C GLU A 215 0.21 -0.96 16.34
N VAL A 216 0.58 -2.15 16.85
CA VAL A 216 -0.36 -3.26 17.08
C VAL A 216 -1.39 -2.95 18.16
N THR A 217 -1.02 -2.13 19.15
CA THR A 217 -1.92 -1.74 20.25
C THR A 217 -2.84 -0.59 19.88
N SER A 218 -2.61 0.09 18.76
CA SER A 218 -3.43 1.19 18.29
C SER A 218 -4.69 0.66 17.62
N LEU A 219 -5.85 1.16 18.02
CA LEU A 219 -7.13 0.80 17.39
C LEU A 219 -7.41 1.72 16.21
N PRO A 220 -7.98 1.19 15.10
CA PRO A 220 -8.41 2.02 13.98
C PRO A 220 -9.44 3.08 14.44
N PRO A 221 -9.33 4.33 13.94
CA PRO A 221 -10.17 5.44 14.37
C PRO A 221 -11.67 5.22 14.32
N LEU A 222 -12.20 4.46 13.35
CA LEU A 222 -13.65 4.22 13.24
C LEU A 222 -14.15 3.14 14.22
N ARG A 223 -13.25 2.53 14.98
CA ARG A 223 -13.55 1.55 16.04
C ARG A 223 -13.37 2.12 17.45
N SER A 224 -12.80 3.31 17.58
CA SER A 224 -12.52 3.96 18.86
C SER A 224 -13.24 5.29 18.98
N VAL A 225 -13.82 5.58 20.14
CA VAL A 225 -14.36 6.92 20.44
C VAL A 225 -13.31 7.65 21.28
N PRO A 226 -12.67 8.72 20.76
CA PRO A 226 -11.73 9.49 21.55
C PRO A 226 -12.46 10.33 22.62
N ASP A 227 -11.80 10.56 23.75
CA ASP A 227 -12.36 11.39 24.84
C ASP A 227 -12.51 12.88 24.48
N LYS A 228 -11.84 13.32 23.41
CA LYS A 228 -11.88 14.68 22.88
C LYS A 228 -12.09 14.63 21.37
N GLU A 229 -12.80 15.62 20.84
CA GLU A 229 -12.93 15.77 19.40
C GLU A 229 -11.54 15.92 18.75
N PRO A 230 -11.26 15.18 17.66
CA PRO A 230 -10.03 15.36 16.91
C PRO A 230 -9.98 16.78 16.34
N VAL A 231 -8.85 17.47 16.55
CA VAL A 231 -8.66 18.87 16.17
C VAL A 231 -8.52 18.97 14.65
N GLN A 232 -9.30 19.84 14.01
CA GLN A 232 -9.05 20.24 12.62
C GLN A 232 -7.72 21.01 12.58
N VAL A 233 -6.71 20.44 11.91
CA VAL A 233 -5.41 21.12 11.66
C VAL A 233 -5.51 21.90 10.37
#